data_AF-A0A7X5CTR9-F1
#
_entry.id   AF-A0A7X5CTR9-F1
#
_cell.length_a   1.000
_cell.length_b   1.000
_cell.length_c   1.000
_cell.angle_alpha   90.00
_cell.angle_beta   90.00
_cell.angle_gamma   90.00
#
_symmetry.space_group_name_H-M   'P 1'
#
loop_
_entity.id
_entity.type
_entity.pdbx_description
1 polymer ?
#
loop_
_entity_poly.entity_id
_entity_poly.type
_entity_poly.pdbx_seq_one_letter_code
_entity_poly.pdbx_strand_id
1 'polypeptide(L)'
;MLLKEYFTQQQIEKEFNKIYIEEDDLLLEGEFVEGEGKHYIITGIATIENERYHDFEIEFNLIDFPKEETLDNIMDIDWEWYDYLC
;
A
#
# COMPACT_ATOMS: atom_id res chain seq x y z
N MET A 1 17.21 -7.10 -2.25
CA MET A 1 16.51 -8.10 -3.10
C MET A 1 15.13 -7.54 -3.13
N LEU A 2 14.61 -7.19 -4.31
CA LEU A 2 13.35 -6.46 -4.37
C LEU A 2 12.20 -7.38 -3.94
N LEU A 3 11.44 -6.98 -2.92
CA LEU A 3 10.21 -7.65 -2.51
C LEU A 3 9.15 -7.39 -3.58
N LYS A 4 8.31 -8.41 -3.85
CA LYS A 4 7.01 -8.26 -4.51
C LYS A 4 6.06 -9.28 -3.91
N GLU A 5 5.09 -8.82 -3.12
CA GLU A 5 4.19 -9.69 -2.36
C GLU A 5 2.73 -9.27 -2.56
N TYR A 6 1.87 -10.24 -2.83
CA TYR A 6 0.43 -10.04 -3.02
C TYR A 6 -0.31 -10.22 -1.71
N PHE A 7 -1.33 -9.40 -1.47
CA PHE A 7 -2.21 -9.61 -0.32
C PHE A 7 -2.94 -10.94 -0.46
N THR A 8 -2.86 -11.75 0.60
CA THR A 8 -3.58 -13.01 0.68
C THR A 8 -5.08 -12.77 0.87
N GLN A 9 -5.91 -13.74 0.52
CA GLN A 9 -7.36 -13.68 0.78
C GLN A 9 -7.66 -13.44 2.26
N GLN A 10 -6.88 -14.03 3.17
CA GLN A 10 -7.06 -13.83 4.61
C GLN A 10 -6.75 -12.38 5.05
N GLN A 11 -5.75 -11.73 4.44
CA GLN A 11 -5.44 -10.32 4.71
C GLN A 11 -6.53 -9.41 4.15
N ILE A 12 -7.06 -9.71 2.95
CA ILE A 12 -8.16 -8.96 2.33
C ILE A 12 -9.44 -9.08 3.17
N GLU A 13 -9.79 -10.28 3.65
CA GLU A 13 -10.95 -10.51 4.53
C GLU A 13 -10.86 -9.73 5.85
N LYS A 14 -9.64 -9.45 6.32
CA LYS A 14 -9.36 -8.61 7.49
C LYS A 14 -9.19 -7.14 7.15
N GLU A 15 -9.41 -6.76 5.89
CA GLU A 15 -9.27 -5.40 5.37
C GLU A 15 -7.85 -4.81 5.50
N PHE A 16 -6.84 -5.67 5.64
CA PHE A 16 -5.45 -5.26 5.83
C PHE A 16 -4.84 -4.61 4.56
N ASN A 17 -5.47 -4.83 3.41
CA ASN A 17 -5.07 -4.23 2.15
C ASN A 17 -5.72 -2.85 1.91
N LYS A 18 -6.51 -2.33 2.86
CA LYS A 18 -7.18 -1.04 2.71
C LYS A 18 -6.33 0.10 3.28
N ILE A 19 -6.06 1.10 2.46
CA ILE A 19 -5.41 2.35 2.87
C ILE A 19 -6.38 3.49 2.64
N TYR A 20 -6.55 4.32 3.67
CA TYR A 20 -7.40 5.50 3.63
C TYR A 20 -6.50 6.74 3.67
N ILE A 21 -6.55 7.54 2.62
CA ILE A 21 -5.89 8.85 2.57
C ILE A 21 -6.98 9.91 2.70
N GLU A 22 -7.14 10.43 3.93
CA GLU A 22 -8.23 11.35 4.27
C GLU A 22 -8.15 12.68 3.51
N GLU A 23 -6.93 13.16 3.21
CA GLU A 23 -6.71 14.45 2.54
C GLU A 23 -7.27 14.47 1.11
N ASP A 24 -7.31 13.29 0.46
CA ASP A 24 -7.67 13.13 -0.94
C ASP A 24 -9.00 12.37 -1.15
N ASP A 25 -9.76 12.09 -0.06
CA ASP A 25 -10.97 11.24 -0.08
C ASP A 25 -10.74 9.92 -0.85
N LEU A 26 -9.56 9.31 -0.63
CA LEU A 26 -9.09 8.15 -1.36
C LEU A 26 -9.12 6.91 -0.48
N LEU A 27 -9.78 5.86 -0.99
CA LEU A 27 -9.66 4.49 -0.48
C LEU A 27 -8.92 3.63 -1.51
N LEU A 28 -7.73 3.16 -1.16
CA LEU A 28 -7.00 2.17 -1.94
C LEU A 28 -7.29 0.76 -1.41
N GLU A 29 -7.78 -0.12 -2.28
CA GLU A 29 -7.79 -1.57 -2.06
C GLU A 29 -6.54 -2.17 -2.73
N GLY A 30 -5.49 -2.41 -1.95
CA GLY A 30 -4.19 -2.91 -2.43
C GLY A 30 -4.26 -4.35 -2.96
N GLU A 31 -3.53 -4.60 -4.05
CA GLU A 31 -3.36 -5.92 -4.67
C GLU A 31 -1.99 -6.53 -4.33
N PHE A 32 -0.92 -5.74 -4.47
CA PHE A 32 0.43 -6.13 -4.09
C PHE A 32 1.28 -4.93 -3.68
N VAL A 33 2.36 -5.21 -2.94
CA VAL A 33 3.41 -4.25 -2.61
C VAL A 33 4.74 -4.73 -3.19
N GLU A 34 5.52 -3.83 -3.76
CA GLU A 34 6.89 -4.09 -4.18
C GLU A 34 7.86 -3.01 -3.72
N GLY A 35 9.12 -3.36 -3.48
CA GLY A 35 10.12 -2.42 -2.97
C GLY A 35 11.19 -3.07 -2.11
N GLU A 36 11.99 -2.25 -1.42
CA GLU A 36 13.00 -2.74 -0.48
C GLU A 36 13.35 -1.71 0.60
N GLY A 37 13.76 -2.21 1.77
CA GLY A 37 14.17 -1.36 2.89
C GLY A 37 13.03 -0.52 3.46
N LYS A 38 12.97 0.77 3.12
CA LYS A 38 11.91 1.69 3.56
C LYS A 38 11.01 2.16 2.44
N HIS A 39 11.37 1.91 1.18
CA HIS A 39 10.70 2.48 0.04
C HIS A 39 9.95 1.41 -0.73
N TYR A 40 8.65 1.63 -0.90
CA TYR A 40 7.73 0.66 -1.46
C TYR A 40 6.72 1.35 -2.38
N ILE A 41 6.15 0.56 -3.28
CA ILE A 41 5.03 0.92 -4.14
C ILE A 41 3.91 -0.06 -3.84
N ILE A 42 2.71 0.45 -3.59
CA ILE A 42 1.50 -0.36 -3.53
C ILE A 42 0.66 -0.10 -4.78
N THR A 43 0.29 -1.20 -5.45
CA THR A 43 -0.60 -1.17 -6.61
C THR A 43 -1.96 -1.74 -6.20
N GLY A 44 -3.05 -1.13 -6.64
CA GLY A 44 -4.39 -1.63 -6.37
C GLY A 44 -5.51 -0.86 -7.06
N ILE A 45 -6.70 -0.92 -6.48
CA ILE A 45 -7.88 -0.22 -6.99
C ILE A 45 -8.20 0.95 -6.06
N ALA A 46 -8.04 2.17 -6.56
CA ALA A 46 -8.41 3.38 -5.81
C ALA A 46 -9.88 3.73 -6.05
N THR A 47 -10.57 4.14 -4.99
CA THR A 47 -11.88 4.79 -5.06
C THR A 47 -11.73 6.24 -4.61
N ILE A 48 -12.00 7.18 -5.51
CA ILE A 48 -11.90 8.63 -5.29
C ILE A 48 -13.22 9.26 -5.72
N GLU A 49 -13.89 10.01 -4.86
CA GLU A 49 -15.20 10.64 -5.16
C GLU A 49 -16.27 9.66 -5.72
N ASN A 50 -16.21 8.38 -5.34
CA ASN A 50 -17.02 7.25 -5.86
C ASN A 50 -16.66 6.73 -7.27
N GLU A 51 -15.58 7.21 -7.87
CA GLU A 51 -15.01 6.65 -9.11
C GLU A 51 -13.91 5.64 -8.79
N ARG A 52 -13.86 4.55 -9.56
CA ARG A 52 -12.88 3.46 -9.38
C ARG A 52 -11.78 3.54 -10.45
N TYR A 53 -10.54 3.54 -9.99
CA TYR A 53 -9.33 3.57 -10.81
C TYR A 53 -8.56 2.27 -10.59
N HIS A 54 -8.36 1.51 -11.67
CA HIS A 54 -7.59 0.27 -11.66
C HIS A 54 -6.11 0.56 -11.90
N ASP A 55 -5.24 -0.36 -11.46
CA ASP A 55 -3.79 -0.24 -11.58
C ASP A 55 -3.26 1.08 -10.98
N PHE A 56 -3.91 1.55 -9.90
CA PHE A 56 -3.52 2.78 -9.21
C PHE A 56 -2.32 2.50 -8.31
N GLU A 57 -1.30 3.36 -8.41
CA GLU A 57 -0.01 3.16 -7.75
C GLU A 57 0.30 4.31 -6.80
N ILE A 58 0.68 3.96 -5.57
CA ILE A 58 1.17 4.90 -4.56
C ILE A 58 2.58 4.47 -4.19
N GLU A 59 3.56 5.35 -4.41
CA GLU A 59 4.88 5.18 -3.80
C GLU A 59 4.85 5.75 -2.38
N PHE A 60 5.49 5.07 -1.44
CA PHE A 60 5.57 5.51 -0.06
C PHE A 60 6.90 5.13 0.57
N ASN A 61 7.27 5.89 1.59
CA ASN A 61 8.44 5.62 2.41
C ASN A 61 8.04 5.45 3.87
N LEU A 62 8.55 4.41 4.52
CA LEU A 62 8.28 4.11 5.92
C LEU A 62 9.09 4.99 6.87
N ILE A 63 8.53 5.33 8.03
CA ILE A 63 9.27 6.05 9.07
C ILE A 63 10.44 5.21 9.64
N ASP A 64 10.32 3.87 9.65
CA ASP A 64 11.35 2.95 10.13
C ASP A 64 11.50 1.72 9.22
N PHE A 65 12.58 0.96 9.40
CA PHE A 65 12.78 -0.30 8.68
C PHE A 65 11.81 -1.37 9.21
N PRO A 66 11.20 -2.17 8.32
CA PRO A 66 10.40 -3.30 8.74
C PRO A 66 11.29 -4.35 9.41
N LYS A 67 10.77 -4.99 10.46
CA LYS A 67 11.50 -6.06 11.17
C LYS A 67 11.82 -7.23 10.25
N GLU A 68 10.88 -7.54 9.36
CA GLU A 68 10.99 -8.52 8.28
C GLU A 68 10.32 -7.94 7.04
N GLU A 69 10.84 -8.22 5.85
CA GLU A 69 10.26 -7.77 4.59
C GLU A 69 9.03 -8.61 4.22
N THR A 70 7.96 -8.45 4.99
CA THR A 70 6.64 -9.05 4.75
C THR A 70 5.55 -7.98 4.77
N LEU A 71 4.45 -8.19 4.05
CA LEU A 71 3.32 -7.25 4.04
C LEU A 71 2.83 -6.89 5.45
N ASP A 72 2.72 -7.88 6.35
CA ASP A 72 2.25 -7.65 7.72
C ASP A 72 3.14 -6.67 8.50
N ASN A 73 4.46 -6.71 8.30
CA ASN A 73 5.38 -5.77 8.97
C ASN A 73 5.47 -4.42 8.24
N ILE A 74 5.34 -4.41 6.91
CA ILE A 74 5.43 -3.19 6.11
C ILE A 74 4.22 -2.30 6.35
N MET A 75 3.01 -2.89 6.32
CA MET A 75 1.76 -2.16 6.46
C MET A 75 1.43 -1.75 7.91
N ASP A 76 2.14 -2.29 8.91
CA ASP A 76 2.03 -1.89 10.33
C ASP A 76 2.89 -0.66 10.67
N ILE A 77 3.67 -0.14 9.71
CA ILE A 77 4.56 1.01 9.90
C ILE A 77 3.97 2.24 9.23
N ASP A 78 3.95 3.35 9.96
CA ASP A 78 3.50 4.65 9.44
C ASP A 78 4.36 5.12 8.26
N TRP A 79 3.71 5.83 7.34
CA TRP A 79 4.38 6.42 6.18
C TRP A 79 4.96 7.79 6.56
N GLU A 80 6.23 8.01 6.24
CA GLU A 80 6.89 9.31 6.34
C GLU A 80 6.38 10.26 5.25
N TRP A 81 6.21 9.73 4.04
CA TRP A 81 5.65 10.42 2.88
C TRP A 81 5.08 9.40 1.89
N TYR A 82 4.22 9.90 0.99
CA TYR A 82 3.72 9.16 -0.15
C TYR A 82 3.59 10.09 -1.37
N ASP A 83 3.55 9.52 -2.57
CA ASP A 83 3.24 10.21 -3.82
C ASP A 83 2.48 9.27 -4.78
N TYR A 84 1.71 9.87 -5.70
CA TYR A 84 0.92 9.14 -6.69
C TYR A 84 1.71 8.93 -7.97
N LEU A 85 1.82 7.68 -8.42
CA LEU A 85 2.43 7.36 -9.71
C LEU A 85 1.33 7.33 -10.78
N CYS A 86 1.26 8.38 -11.60
CA CYS A 86 0.28 8.59 -12.67
C CYS A 86 0.77 8.10 -14.04
#